data_AF-A0A1B0GT83-F1
#
_entry.id   AF-A0A1B0GT83-F1
#
_cell.length_a   1.000
_cell.length_b   1.000
_cell.length_c   1.000
_cell.angle_alpha   90.00
_cell.angle_beta   90.00
_cell.angle_gamma   90.00
#
_symmetry.space_group_name_H-M   'P 1'
#
loop_
_entity.id
_entity.type
_entity.pdbx_description
1 polymer ?
#
loop_
_entity_poly.entity_id
_entity_poly.type
_entity_poly.pdbx_seq_one_letter_code
_entity_poly.pdbx_strand_id
1 'polypeptide(L)'
;MPTSVPRGAPFLLLPPLLMLSAVLAVPVDRAAPPQEDSQATETPDTGLYYHRYLQEVINVLETDGHFREKLQAANAEDIKSGKLSQELDFVSHNVRTKLDELKRQEVSRLRMLLKAKMDAK
;
A
#
# COMPACT_ATOMS: atom_id res chain seq x y z
N MET A 1 -59.23 -8.80 21.57
CA MET A 1 -59.69 -8.63 22.96
C MET A 1 -60.62 -9.79 23.28
N PRO A 2 -60.63 -10.40 24.47
CA PRO A 2 -59.85 -10.13 25.70
C PRO A 2 -58.66 -11.15 25.85
N THR A 3 -57.83 -11.29 26.90
CA THR A 3 -57.35 -10.43 28.02
C THR A 3 -56.09 -11.05 28.68
N SER A 4 -55.25 -10.20 29.29
CA SER A 4 -54.42 -10.45 30.50
C SER A 4 -53.17 -11.35 30.45
N VAL A 5 -52.07 -10.75 30.95
CA VAL A 5 -50.80 -11.39 31.35
C VAL A 5 -50.77 -11.51 32.89
N PRO A 6 -50.02 -12.45 33.47
CA PRO A 6 -49.37 -12.17 34.77
C PRO A 6 -47.84 -12.29 34.73
N ARG A 7 -47.19 -11.42 35.52
CA ARG A 7 -45.73 -11.34 35.70
C ARG A 7 -45.22 -12.42 36.66
N GLY A 8 -43.97 -12.87 36.47
CA GLY A 8 -43.27 -13.73 37.43
C GLY A 8 -41.75 -13.70 37.28
N ALA A 9 -41.09 -13.01 38.19
CA ALA A 9 -39.66 -13.12 38.54
C ALA A 9 -39.58 -12.97 40.08
N PRO A 10 -38.47 -13.31 40.78
CA PRO A 10 -37.17 -13.78 40.31
C PRO A 10 -36.72 -15.12 40.96
N PHE A 11 -35.53 -15.63 40.60
CA PHE A 11 -34.77 -16.49 41.50
C PHE A 11 -33.28 -16.08 41.50
N LEU A 12 -32.69 -15.99 42.68
CA LEU A 12 -31.38 -15.38 42.94
C LEU A 12 -30.47 -16.41 43.62
N LEU A 13 -29.37 -16.77 42.97
CA LEU A 13 -28.16 -17.31 43.63
C LEU A 13 -26.97 -17.33 42.66
N LEU A 14 -25.88 -16.65 43.05
CA LEU A 14 -24.56 -16.67 42.39
C LEU A 14 -23.73 -17.90 42.89
N PRO A 15 -22.50 -18.18 42.41
CA PRO A 15 -21.97 -19.54 42.23
C PRO A 15 -20.87 -19.85 43.28
N PRO A 16 -19.93 -20.80 43.09
CA PRO A 16 -18.78 -20.61 42.17
C PRO A 16 -18.19 -21.94 41.60
N LEU A 17 -16.93 -21.87 41.16
CA LEU A 17 -15.98 -22.94 40.81
C LEU A 17 -16.03 -23.43 39.34
N LEU A 18 -15.21 -23.01 38.35
CA LEU A 18 -13.79 -22.60 38.21
C LEU A 18 -13.04 -23.65 37.35
N MET A 19 -12.27 -23.15 36.37
CA MET A 19 -11.34 -23.84 35.46
C MET A 19 -11.91 -24.64 34.27
N LEU A 20 -11.21 -24.78 33.14
CA LEU A 20 -10.22 -23.94 32.43
C LEU A 20 -9.85 -24.66 31.12
N SER A 21 -10.22 -24.12 29.95
CA SER A 21 -9.48 -24.22 28.66
C SER A 21 -10.39 -23.89 27.48
N ALA A 22 -10.56 -22.60 27.20
CA ALA A 22 -10.91 -22.17 25.85
C ALA A 22 -9.59 -21.97 25.09
N VAL A 23 -9.25 -22.91 24.20
CA VAL A 23 -8.18 -22.69 23.23
C VAL A 23 -8.72 -21.69 22.20
N LEU A 24 -8.48 -20.39 22.44
CA LEU A 24 -8.62 -19.41 21.37
C LEU A 24 -7.50 -19.66 20.38
N ALA A 25 -7.84 -20.35 19.29
CA ALA A 25 -7.10 -20.20 18.05
C ALA A 25 -7.22 -18.72 17.64
N VAL A 26 -6.16 -17.95 17.90
CA VAL A 26 -6.07 -16.56 17.43
C VAL A 26 -6.16 -16.61 15.91
N PRO A 27 -7.15 -15.96 15.28
CA PRO A 27 -7.14 -15.82 13.83
C PRO A 27 -5.89 -15.03 13.47
N VAL A 28 -5.08 -15.57 12.53
CA VAL A 28 -4.06 -14.78 11.86
C VAL A 28 -4.78 -13.73 11.04
N ASP A 29 -4.97 -12.57 11.67
CA ASP A 29 -5.42 -11.37 10.99
C ASP A 29 -4.30 -10.98 10.03
N ARG A 30 -4.53 -11.28 8.75
CA ARG A 30 -3.56 -11.01 7.69
C ARG A 30 -3.64 -9.53 7.38
N ALA A 31 -3.10 -8.73 8.31
CA ALA A 31 -2.99 -7.28 8.18
C ALA A 31 -2.48 -6.96 6.78
N ALA A 32 -3.33 -6.28 6.00
CA ALA A 32 -2.92 -5.76 4.70
C ALA A 32 -1.67 -4.90 4.91
N PRO A 33 -0.65 -4.98 4.02
CA PRO A 33 0.50 -4.11 4.14
C PRO A 33 0.00 -2.66 4.19
N PRO A 34 0.50 -1.83 5.13
CA PRO A 34 0.09 -0.43 5.21
C PRO A 34 0.23 0.22 3.83
N GLN A 35 -0.89 0.67 3.27
CA GLN A 35 -0.84 1.57 2.12
C GLN A 35 -0.29 2.88 2.65
N GLU A 36 1.03 3.06 2.56
CA GLU A 36 1.65 4.38 2.69
C GLU A 36 1.09 5.24 1.55
N ASP A 37 0.00 5.96 1.85
CA ASP A 37 -0.54 7.02 1.00
C ASP A 37 0.59 7.97 0.67
N SER A 38 1.15 7.78 -0.52
CA SER A 38 2.29 8.51 -1.01
C SER A 38 1.80 9.87 -1.48
N GLN A 39 1.39 10.72 -0.54
CA GLN A 39 1.25 12.15 -0.76
C GLN A 39 2.63 12.69 -1.13
N ALA A 40 2.89 12.68 -2.43
CA ALA A 40 4.03 13.32 -3.06
C ALA A 40 3.94 14.82 -2.75
N THR A 41 4.56 15.20 -1.64
CA THR A 41 4.85 16.59 -1.31
C THR A 41 5.93 17.03 -2.29
N GLU A 42 5.51 17.46 -3.48
CA GLU A 42 6.38 17.97 -4.53
C GLU A 42 7.05 19.26 -4.05
N THR A 43 8.16 19.10 -3.33
CA THR A 43 9.02 20.24 -3.01
C THR A 43 9.69 20.69 -4.32
N PRO A 44 9.63 21.99 -4.67
CA PRO A 44 9.95 22.47 -6.01
C PRO A 44 11.39 22.18 -6.46
N ASP A 45 12.33 21.98 -5.53
CA ASP A 45 13.72 21.54 -5.81
C ASP A 45 13.82 20.17 -6.51
N THR A 46 12.77 19.35 -6.44
CA THR A 46 12.84 17.93 -6.81
C THR A 46 12.65 17.68 -8.31
N GLY A 47 12.06 18.64 -9.05
CA GLY A 47 11.60 18.42 -10.43
C GLY A 47 12.68 17.88 -11.39
N LEU A 48 13.92 18.38 -11.28
CA LEU A 48 15.03 17.92 -12.12
C LEU A 48 15.47 16.47 -11.80
N TYR A 49 15.41 16.08 -10.53
CA TYR A 49 15.76 14.73 -10.08
C TYR A 49 14.63 13.72 -10.36
N TYR A 50 13.38 14.14 -10.23
CA TYR A 50 12.22 13.31 -10.56
C TYR A 50 12.18 12.97 -12.07
N HIS A 51 12.55 13.93 -12.94
CA HIS A 51 12.70 13.65 -14.37
C HIS A 51 13.73 12.55 -14.65
N ARG A 52 14.91 12.61 -14.00
CA ARG A 52 15.94 11.57 -14.13
C ARG A 52 15.44 10.20 -13.64
N TYR A 53 14.79 10.14 -12.47
CA TYR A 53 14.20 8.91 -11.95
C TYR A 53 13.19 8.30 -12.94
N LEU A 54 12.32 9.12 -13.53
CA LEU A 54 11.34 8.66 -14.51
C LEU A 54 12.01 8.13 -15.79
N GLN A 55 13.10 8.75 -16.26
CA GLN A 55 13.89 8.23 -17.39
C GLN A 55 14.55 6.88 -17.05
N GLU A 56 15.10 6.71 -15.85
CA GLU A 56 15.69 5.42 -15.43
C GLU A 56 14.63 4.30 -15.35
N VAL A 57 13.44 4.61 -14.85
CA VAL A 57 12.28 3.71 -14.87
C VAL A 57 11.88 3.33 -16.30
N ILE A 58 11.76 4.30 -17.21
CA ILE A 58 11.45 4.06 -18.63
C ILE A 58 12.50 3.16 -19.28
N ASN A 59 13.79 3.47 -19.13
CA ASN A 59 14.88 2.67 -19.71
C ASN A 59 14.86 1.20 -19.26
N VAL A 60 14.47 0.94 -18.00
CA VAL A 60 14.33 -0.42 -17.47
C VAL A 60 13.08 -1.11 -18.05
N LEU A 61 11.96 -0.39 -18.20
CA LEU A 61 10.73 -0.91 -18.81
C LEU A 61 10.89 -1.23 -20.30
N GLU A 62 11.65 -0.42 -21.06
CA GLU A 62 11.93 -0.66 -22.48
C GLU A 62 12.76 -1.92 -22.76
N THR A 63 13.39 -2.52 -21.73
CA THR A 63 14.08 -3.82 -21.87
C THR A 63 13.10 -4.99 -22.04
N ASP A 64 11.83 -4.82 -21.70
CA ASP A 64 10.77 -5.80 -21.90
C ASP A 64 10.00 -5.49 -23.20
N GLY A 65 10.07 -6.41 -24.16
CA GLY A 65 9.50 -6.19 -25.50
C GLY A 65 7.98 -5.96 -25.50
N HIS A 66 7.24 -6.67 -24.64
CA HIS A 66 5.79 -6.56 -24.54
C HIS A 66 5.40 -5.21 -23.91
N PHE A 67 6.06 -4.84 -22.82
CA PHE A 67 5.79 -3.55 -22.17
C PHE A 67 6.18 -2.36 -23.06
N ARG A 68 7.27 -2.48 -23.83
CA ARG A 68 7.72 -1.42 -24.76
C ARG A 68 6.65 -1.09 -25.81
N GLU A 69 5.94 -2.08 -26.35
CA GLU A 69 4.84 -1.84 -27.30
C GLU A 69 3.69 -1.06 -26.64
N LYS A 70 3.37 -1.39 -25.39
CA LYS A 70 2.35 -0.69 -24.57
C LYS A 70 2.78 0.75 -24.26
N LEU A 71 4.06 0.97 -23.99
CA LEU A 71 4.64 2.28 -23.74
C LEU A 71 4.63 3.17 -24.99
N GLN A 72 4.89 2.60 -26.17
CA GLN A 72 4.83 3.32 -27.46
C GLN A 72 3.41 3.65 -27.91
N ALA A 73 2.42 2.85 -27.53
CA ALA A 73 1.00 3.08 -27.84
C ALA A 73 0.31 4.08 -26.89
N ALA A 74 0.95 4.44 -25.78
CA ALA A 74 0.36 5.27 -24.73
C ALA A 74 0.74 6.75 -24.84
N ASN A 75 -0.20 7.66 -24.56
CA ASN A 75 0.12 9.08 -24.48
C ASN A 75 0.79 9.42 -23.13
N ALA A 76 1.49 10.57 -23.08
CA ALA A 76 2.08 11.08 -21.85
C ALA A 76 1.06 11.28 -20.70
N GLU A 77 -0.21 11.55 -21.04
CA GLU A 77 -1.31 11.63 -20.07
C GLU A 77 -1.73 10.25 -19.53
N ASP A 78 -1.67 9.20 -20.36
CA ASP A 78 -1.99 7.82 -19.97
C ASP A 78 -0.92 7.25 -19.01
N ILE A 79 0.34 7.62 -19.25
CA ILE A 79 1.48 7.31 -18.37
C ILE A 79 1.30 8.03 -17.02
N LYS A 80 1.04 9.34 -17.02
CA LYS A 80 0.84 10.14 -15.79
C LYS A 80 -0.41 9.75 -14.99
N SER A 81 -1.50 9.38 -15.65
CA SER A 81 -2.72 8.90 -15.01
C SER A 81 -2.63 7.45 -14.52
N GLY A 82 -1.48 6.77 -14.75
CA GLY A 82 -1.22 5.44 -14.22
C GLY A 82 -1.95 4.32 -14.94
N LYS A 83 -2.44 4.53 -16.18
CA LYS A 83 -3.14 3.47 -16.94
C LYS A 83 -2.27 2.24 -17.20
N LEU A 84 -0.95 2.43 -17.30
CA LEU A 84 0.03 1.36 -17.47
C LEU A 84 0.37 0.60 -16.17
N SER A 85 -0.16 1.02 -15.01
CA SER A 85 0.13 0.36 -13.72
C SER A 85 -0.23 -1.12 -13.70
N GLN A 86 -1.37 -1.49 -14.28
CA GLN A 86 -1.83 -2.88 -14.39
C GLN A 86 -0.95 -3.72 -15.33
N GLU A 87 -0.27 -3.09 -16.28
CA GLU A 87 0.59 -3.78 -17.24
C GLU A 87 1.92 -4.23 -16.60
N LEU A 88 2.34 -3.59 -15.51
CA LEU A 88 3.56 -3.93 -14.74
C LEU A 88 3.52 -5.36 -14.18
N ASP A 89 2.35 -5.92 -13.92
CA ASP A 89 2.17 -7.28 -13.40
C ASP A 89 2.53 -8.37 -14.41
N PHE A 90 2.53 -8.07 -15.71
CA PHE A 90 2.89 -9.00 -16.79
C PHE A 90 4.37 -8.95 -17.17
N VAL A 91 5.08 -7.89 -16.77
CA VAL A 91 6.51 -7.68 -17.07
C VAL A 91 7.38 -8.74 -16.40
N SER A 92 8.51 -9.10 -17.00
CA SER A 92 9.43 -10.10 -16.41
C SER A 92 9.85 -9.79 -14.95
N HIS A 93 10.04 -10.84 -14.12
CA HIS A 93 10.37 -10.69 -12.69
C HIS A 93 11.65 -9.86 -12.47
N ASN A 94 12.69 -10.09 -13.29
CA ASN A 94 13.96 -9.34 -13.24
C ASN A 94 13.76 -7.83 -13.43
N VAL A 95 12.84 -7.41 -14.31
CA VAL A 95 12.52 -6.00 -14.50
C VAL A 95 11.76 -5.45 -13.29
N ARG A 96 10.77 -6.19 -12.75
CA ARG A 96 10.08 -5.79 -11.51
C ARG A 96 11.04 -5.58 -10.34
N THR A 97 11.99 -6.51 -10.11
CA THR A 97 13.02 -6.37 -9.07
C THR A 97 13.89 -5.13 -9.28
N LYS A 98 14.23 -4.77 -10.52
CA LYS A 98 14.99 -3.53 -10.82
C LYS A 98 14.17 -2.27 -10.56
N LEU A 99 12.88 -2.27 -10.89
CA LEU A 99 11.98 -1.15 -10.62
C LEU A 99 11.77 -0.94 -9.12
N ASP A 100 11.64 -2.02 -8.35
CA ASP A 100 11.56 -1.96 -6.88
C ASP A 100 12.83 -1.35 -6.27
N GLU A 101 14.02 -1.72 -6.76
CA GLU A 101 15.28 -1.14 -6.27
C GLU A 101 15.45 0.33 -6.70
N LEU A 102 15.09 0.72 -7.94
CA LEU A 102 15.06 2.13 -8.35
C LEU A 102 14.11 2.95 -7.47
N LYS A 103 12.89 2.47 -7.24
CA LYS A 103 11.91 3.10 -6.35
C LYS A 103 12.46 3.24 -4.93
N ARG A 104 13.11 2.19 -4.41
CA ARG A 104 13.71 2.17 -3.07
C ARG A 104 14.83 3.20 -2.93
N GLN A 105 15.66 3.36 -3.97
CA GLN A 105 16.73 4.36 -4.01
C GLN A 105 16.15 5.79 -4.01
N GLU A 106 15.15 6.07 -4.84
CA GLU A 106 14.53 7.39 -4.91
C GLU A 106 13.79 7.74 -3.60
N VAL A 107 13.02 6.80 -3.02
CA VAL A 107 12.37 6.99 -1.71
C VAL A 107 13.40 7.24 -0.61
N SER A 108 14.55 6.56 -0.63
CA SER A 108 15.65 6.81 0.30
C SER A 108 16.22 8.23 0.15
N ARG A 109 16.46 8.67 -1.09
CA ARG A 109 16.93 10.03 -1.41
C ARG A 109 15.95 11.10 -0.91
N LEU A 110 14.65 10.92 -1.16
CA LEU A 110 13.60 11.84 -0.71
C LEU A 110 13.53 11.90 0.82
N ARG A 111 13.60 10.75 1.51
CA ARG A 111 13.64 10.69 2.99
C ARG A 111 14.85 11.43 3.57
N MET A 112 16.04 11.31 2.95
CA MET A 112 17.22 12.08 3.37
C MET A 112 17.03 13.60 3.18
N LEU A 113 16.46 14.03 2.04
CA LEU A 113 16.21 15.46 1.78
C LEU A 113 15.17 16.04 2.75
N LEU A 114 14.10 15.31 3.04
CA LEU A 114 13.10 15.72 4.03
C LEU A 114 13.72 15.85 5.43
N LYS A 115 14.52 14.87 5.85
CA LYS A 115 15.25 14.94 7.12
C LYS A 115 16.18 16.15 7.18
N ALA A 116 17.00 16.39 6.14
CA ALA A 116 17.89 17.55 6.10
C ALA A 116 17.12 18.89 6.15
N LYS A 117 15.95 18.98 5.53
CA LYS A 117 15.07 20.16 5.62
C LYS A 117 14.40 20.33 6.98
N MET A 118 14.22 19.26 7.75
CA MET A 118 13.75 19.31 9.15
C MET A 118 14.87 19.69 10.12
N ASP A 119 16.06 19.09 9.98
CA ASP A 119 17.22 19.34 10.85
C ASP A 119 17.79 20.77 10.69
N ALA A 120 17.48 21.45 9.57
CA ALA A 120 17.89 22.83 9.27
C ALA A 120 16.89 23.91 9.75
N LYS A 121 15.89 23.55 10.58
CA LYS A 121 14.80 24.43 11.03
C LYS A 121 14.74 24.54 12.55
#